data_AF-A0A1Q3GRQ4-F1
#
_entry.id   AF-A0A1Q3GRQ4-F1
#
_cell.length_a   1.000
_cell.length_b   1.000
_cell.length_c   1.000
_cell.angle_alpha   90.00
_cell.angle_beta   90.00
_cell.angle_gamma   90.00
#
_symmetry.space_group_name_H-M   'P 1'
#
loop_
_entity.id
_entity.type
_entity.pdbx_description
1 polymer ?
#
loop_
_entity_poly.entity_id
_entity_poly.type
_entity_poly.pdbx_seq_one_letter_code
_entity_poly.pdbx_strand_id
1 'polypeptide(L)'
;MKHLLFTLWLCSTIICISSPAKSQNNPTSKKNDSLKSLLSSYQDSLAFYKLGDKMLRETKLKLEDKLWATENQLDSVQKLLNNARYRERRYRTEAARLKNLLEGFESKVDSLQKAYDEIAVSSGATLAEYRKQIEQLTTERNNLANKVQHSSKQSVKPAKENGMALFAVNIQATSGKIYQGRFKTITRALLADRIRVIFTLTRAPSSNEKIVIKLFDSSNQEIALINDYQNKSGSLTATQQLIIKPAIDAPQKFSRGNYSIRLFLSNTKQGIQNQPIGIGEFSLH
;
A
#
# COMPACT_ATOMS: atom_id res chain seq x y z
N MET A 1 23.34 -52.82 64.68
CA MET A 1 24.34 -53.91 64.77
C MET A 1 24.49 -54.28 66.24
N LYS A 2 24.24 -55.56 66.55
CA LYS A 2 24.88 -56.41 67.58
C LYS A 2 25.33 -55.72 68.88
N HIS A 3 24.66 -55.90 70.02
CA HIS A 3 24.59 -57.10 70.89
C HIS A 3 25.56 -57.00 72.09
N LEU A 4 25.01 -57.36 73.26
CA LEU A 4 25.59 -58.26 74.29
C LEU A 4 26.66 -57.68 75.24
N LEU A 5 26.33 -57.63 76.55
CA LEU A 5 26.82 -58.54 77.62
C LEU A 5 27.92 -57.85 78.45
N PHE A 6 28.21 -58.09 79.73
CA PHE A 6 27.83 -59.10 80.71
C PHE A 6 28.14 -58.47 82.10
N THR A 7 27.24 -58.64 83.06
CA THR A 7 27.48 -58.48 84.51
C THR A 7 28.06 -59.77 85.10
N LEU A 8 28.97 -59.70 86.08
CA LEU A 8 29.37 -60.71 87.11
C LEU A 8 30.91 -60.72 87.21
N TRP A 9 31.61 -60.90 88.33
CA TRP A 9 31.40 -60.89 89.79
C TRP A 9 32.77 -61.29 90.40
N LEU A 10 32.88 -61.28 91.73
CA LEU A 10 33.97 -61.79 92.60
C LEU A 10 35.07 -60.77 92.94
N CYS A 11 34.95 -60.09 94.09
CA CYS A 11 35.27 -60.57 95.44
C CYS A 11 36.78 -60.70 95.68
N SER A 12 37.36 -59.61 96.18
CA SER A 12 38.64 -59.62 96.88
C SER A 12 38.41 -60.14 98.29
N THR A 13 39.02 -61.27 98.62
CA THR A 13 39.13 -61.83 99.96
C THR A 13 40.13 -61.00 100.77
N ILE A 14 39.66 -60.28 101.78
CA ILE A 14 40.50 -59.83 102.90
C ILE A 14 39.87 -60.37 104.18
N ILE A 15 40.61 -61.28 104.80
CA ILE A 15 40.36 -61.87 106.10
C ILE A 15 40.60 -60.78 107.16
N CYS A 16 39.55 -60.40 107.89
CA CYS A 16 39.71 -59.71 109.16
C CYS A 16 39.07 -60.55 110.28
N ILE A 17 39.96 -60.92 111.20
CA ILE A 17 39.71 -61.60 112.46
C ILE A 17 38.79 -60.73 113.32
N SER A 18 37.60 -61.23 113.63
CA SER A 18 36.70 -60.62 114.61
C SER A 18 37.16 -60.99 116.03
N SER A 19 37.66 -60.01 116.78
CA SER A 19 37.60 -60.00 118.25
C SER A 19 36.48 -59.05 118.68
N PRO A 20 35.55 -59.45 119.57
CA PRO A 20 34.40 -58.63 119.92
C PRO A 20 34.80 -57.63 121.02
N ALA A 21 34.96 -56.36 120.66
CA ALA A 21 35.08 -55.29 121.64
C ALA A 21 33.74 -54.59 121.82
N LYS A 22 33.28 -54.65 123.07
CA LYS A 22 32.00 -54.20 123.62
C LYS A 22 31.60 -52.78 123.22
N SER A 23 30.30 -52.65 122.95
CA SER A 23 29.46 -51.48 123.19
C SER A 23 29.99 -50.55 124.29
N GLN A 24 30.30 -49.31 123.89
CA GLN A 24 30.31 -48.14 124.76
C GLN A 24 29.64 -46.99 124.02
N ASN A 25 28.43 -46.65 124.46
CA ASN A 25 27.66 -45.50 124.02
C ASN A 25 28.38 -44.19 124.42
N ASN A 26 29.14 -43.60 123.49
CA ASN A 26 29.77 -42.27 123.66
C ASN A 26 28.93 -41.16 122.99
N PRO A 27 28.47 -40.13 123.71
CA PRO A 27 27.62 -39.05 123.15
C PRO A 27 28.32 -38.14 122.14
N THR A 28 29.64 -38.24 121.98
CA THR A 28 30.44 -37.49 120.99
C THR A 28 30.45 -38.13 119.59
N SER A 29 30.28 -39.46 119.47
CA SER A 29 30.18 -40.13 118.16
C SER A 29 28.87 -39.79 117.45
N LYS A 30 27.74 -39.83 118.17
CA LYS A 30 26.42 -39.48 117.60
C LYS A 30 26.37 -38.04 117.07
N LYS A 31 27.03 -37.09 117.74
CA LYS A 31 27.14 -35.69 117.26
C LYS A 31 27.99 -35.60 115.98
N ASN A 32 29.13 -36.29 115.92
CA ASN A 32 29.95 -36.31 114.72
C ASN A 32 29.27 -36.99 113.53
N ASP A 33 28.51 -38.05 113.77
CA ASP A 33 27.75 -38.75 112.73
C ASP A 33 26.60 -37.85 112.22
N SER A 34 25.95 -37.09 113.10
CA SER A 34 24.94 -36.10 112.71
C SER A 34 25.52 -34.94 111.88
N LEU A 35 26.70 -34.42 112.24
CA LEU A 35 27.38 -33.37 111.48
C LEU A 35 27.85 -33.86 110.11
N LYS A 36 28.35 -35.10 110.01
CA LYS A 36 28.70 -35.73 108.73
C LYS A 36 27.47 -35.91 107.83
N SER A 37 26.35 -36.33 108.40
CA SER A 37 25.09 -36.47 107.64
C SER A 37 24.59 -35.11 107.10
N LEU A 38 24.70 -34.05 107.90
CA LEU A 38 24.37 -32.69 107.47
C LEU A 38 25.32 -32.23 106.36
N LEU A 39 26.63 -32.40 106.52
CA LEU A 39 27.60 -32.04 105.49
C LEU A 39 27.34 -32.77 104.16
N SER A 40 27.03 -34.07 104.22
CA SER A 40 26.64 -34.85 103.04
C SER A 40 25.37 -34.29 102.39
N SER A 41 24.33 -34.01 103.18
CA SER A 41 23.08 -33.43 102.65
C SER A 41 23.29 -32.04 102.01
N TYR A 42 24.19 -31.23 102.56
CA TYR A 42 24.57 -29.94 101.98
C TYR A 42 25.37 -30.12 100.69
N GLN A 43 26.28 -31.11 100.63
CA GLN A 43 27.03 -31.43 99.41
C GLN A 43 26.11 -31.97 98.31
N ASP A 44 25.15 -32.82 98.66
CA ASP A 44 24.13 -33.35 97.74
C ASP A 44 23.21 -32.23 97.23
N SER A 45 22.78 -31.33 98.13
CA SER A 45 22.02 -30.13 97.77
C SER A 45 22.82 -29.21 96.83
N LEU A 46 24.09 -28.96 97.14
CA LEU A 46 24.98 -28.17 96.28
C LEU A 46 25.19 -28.82 94.91
N ALA A 47 25.34 -30.15 94.86
CA ALA A 47 25.44 -30.91 93.62
C ALA A 47 24.14 -30.82 92.80
N PHE A 48 22.99 -30.90 93.47
CA PHE A 48 21.68 -30.73 92.86
C PHE A 48 21.51 -29.33 92.25
N TYR A 49 21.88 -28.26 92.98
CA TYR A 49 21.85 -26.90 92.45
C TYR A 49 22.82 -26.71 91.27
N LYS A 50 24.04 -27.26 91.36
CA LYS A 50 25.00 -27.21 90.24
C LYS A 50 24.48 -27.94 89.00
N LEU A 51 23.78 -29.06 89.19
CA LEU A 51 23.14 -29.79 88.10
C LEU A 51 21.99 -28.97 87.50
N GLY A 52 21.15 -28.37 88.34
CA GLY A 52 20.08 -27.46 87.93
C GLY A 52 20.61 -26.28 87.12
N ASP A 53 21.68 -25.62 87.59
CA ASP A 53 22.33 -24.52 86.87
C ASP A 53 22.91 -24.96 85.52
N LYS A 54 23.50 -26.15 85.46
CA LYS A 54 23.99 -26.71 84.19
C LYS A 54 22.84 -26.91 83.19
N MET A 55 21.74 -27.51 83.65
CA MET A 55 20.54 -27.71 82.81
C MET A 55 19.92 -26.38 82.37
N LEU A 56 19.88 -25.37 83.25
CA LEU A 56 19.42 -24.02 82.91
C LEU A 56 20.30 -23.35 81.86
N ARG A 57 21.63 -23.52 81.94
CA ARG A 57 22.55 -23.00 80.91
C ARG A 57 22.36 -23.69 79.56
N GLU A 58 22.23 -25.01 79.54
CA GLU A 58 22.01 -25.76 78.30
C GLU A 58 20.66 -25.43 77.66
N THR A 59 19.61 -25.28 78.46
CA THR A 59 18.29 -24.87 77.96
C THR A 59 18.31 -23.43 77.46
N LYS A 60 19.00 -22.52 78.15
CA LYS A 60 19.20 -21.14 77.69
C LYS A 60 19.89 -21.09 76.33
N LEU A 61 21.00 -21.81 76.15
CA LEU A 61 21.71 -21.88 74.86
C LEU A 61 20.81 -22.40 73.74
N LYS A 62 20.05 -23.49 73.98
CA LYS A 62 19.09 -24.02 73.01
C LYS A 62 17.98 -23.02 72.64
N LEU A 63 17.58 -22.16 73.58
CA LEU A 63 16.58 -21.12 73.32
C LEU A 63 17.16 -19.98 72.50
N GLU A 64 18.40 -19.56 72.78
CA GLU A 64 19.12 -18.55 72.00
C GLU A 64 19.34 -19.01 70.54
N ASP A 65 19.77 -20.25 70.33
CA ASP A 65 19.93 -20.84 68.99
C ASP A 65 18.61 -20.86 68.20
N LYS A 66 17.51 -21.22 68.88
CA LYS A 66 16.17 -21.22 68.28
C LYS A 66 15.71 -19.81 67.91
N LEU A 67 15.95 -18.84 68.79
CA LEU A 67 15.59 -17.44 68.56
C LEU A 67 16.33 -16.91 67.33
N TRP A 68 17.64 -17.15 67.24
CA TRP A 68 18.45 -16.76 66.10
C TRP A 68 17.97 -17.43 64.79
N ALA A 69 17.61 -18.71 64.83
CA ALA A 69 17.03 -19.41 63.68
C ALA A 69 15.69 -18.80 63.24
N THR A 70 14.82 -18.41 64.18
CA THR A 70 13.54 -17.77 63.86
C THR A 70 13.70 -16.36 63.28
N GLU A 71 14.66 -15.56 63.78
CA GLU A 71 14.94 -14.23 63.25
C GLU A 71 15.46 -14.29 61.80
N ASN A 72 16.35 -15.24 61.50
CA ASN A 72 16.85 -15.47 60.14
C ASN A 72 15.76 -15.94 59.17
N GLN A 73 14.80 -16.73 59.65
CA GLN A 73 13.62 -17.12 58.85
C GLN A 73 12.70 -15.93 58.59
N LEU A 74 12.48 -15.06 59.58
CA LEU A 74 11.66 -13.85 59.45
C LEU A 74 12.25 -12.89 58.41
N ASP A 75 13.57 -12.67 58.42
CA ASP A 75 14.27 -11.88 57.39
C ASP A 75 14.12 -12.49 55.98
N SER A 76 14.19 -13.82 55.86
CA SER A 76 13.99 -14.54 54.60
C SER A 76 12.55 -14.39 54.06
N VAL A 77 11.55 -14.52 54.93
CA VAL A 77 10.12 -14.31 54.57
C VAL A 77 9.87 -12.86 54.18
N GLN A 78 10.46 -11.90 54.89
CA GLN A 78 10.33 -10.48 54.56
C GLN A 78 10.93 -10.15 53.20
N LYS A 79 12.10 -10.72 52.87
CA LYS A 79 12.72 -10.62 51.54
C LYS A 79 11.84 -11.23 50.45
N LEU A 80 11.25 -12.40 50.70
CA LEU A 80 10.31 -13.03 49.76
C LEU A 80 9.04 -12.19 49.56
N LEU A 81 8.48 -11.64 50.63
CA LEU A 81 7.31 -10.77 50.58
C LEU A 81 7.60 -9.48 49.79
N ASN A 82 8.75 -8.87 50.02
CA ASN A 82 9.18 -7.68 49.27
C ASN A 82 9.39 -8.00 47.79
N ASN A 83 9.99 -9.15 47.45
CA ASN A 83 10.11 -9.61 46.07
C ASN A 83 8.75 -9.90 45.42
N ALA A 84 7.81 -10.52 46.14
CA ALA A 84 6.46 -10.76 45.66
C ALA A 84 5.72 -9.45 45.37
N ARG A 85 5.76 -8.49 46.31
CA ARG A 85 5.19 -7.14 46.15
C ARG A 85 5.82 -6.37 44.99
N TYR A 86 7.14 -6.48 44.80
CA TYR A 86 7.85 -5.86 43.68
C TYR A 86 7.38 -6.44 42.34
N ARG A 87 7.31 -7.78 42.22
CA ARG A 87 6.81 -8.45 41.02
C ARG A 87 5.36 -8.08 40.72
N GLU A 88 4.50 -8.10 41.75
CA GLU A 88 3.10 -7.70 41.63
C GLU A 88 2.96 -6.28 41.09
N ARG A 89 3.71 -5.31 41.66
CA ARG A 89 3.70 -3.93 41.18
C ARG A 89 4.11 -3.83 39.72
N ARG A 90 5.15 -4.57 39.30
CA ARG A 90 5.57 -4.62 37.91
C ARG A 90 4.48 -5.18 36.98
N TYR A 91 3.82 -6.26 37.39
CA TYR A 91 2.71 -6.84 36.61
C TYR A 91 1.52 -5.89 36.52
N ARG A 92 1.18 -5.16 37.58
CA ARG A 92 0.11 -4.14 37.55
C ARG A 92 0.43 -3.02 36.57
N THR A 93 1.67 -2.51 36.57
CA THR A 93 2.09 -1.47 35.62
C THR A 93 2.05 -1.99 34.18
N GLU A 94 2.50 -3.22 33.93
CA GLU A 94 2.47 -3.80 32.59
C GLU A 94 1.03 -4.05 32.11
N ALA A 95 0.15 -4.53 33.00
CA ALA A 95 -1.27 -4.70 32.70
C ALA A 95 -1.94 -3.36 32.35
N ALA A 96 -1.64 -2.28 33.08
CA ALA A 96 -2.13 -0.94 32.76
C ALA A 96 -1.60 -0.45 31.40
N ARG A 97 -0.32 -0.68 31.09
CA ARG A 97 0.29 -0.35 29.79
C ARG A 97 -0.41 -1.09 28.64
N LEU A 98 -0.64 -2.39 28.81
CA LEU A 98 -1.32 -3.22 27.82
C LEU A 98 -2.78 -2.80 27.64
N LYS A 99 -3.48 -2.45 28.72
CA LYS A 99 -4.85 -1.94 28.66
C LYS A 99 -4.93 -0.65 27.84
N ASN A 100 -4.06 0.32 28.11
CA ASN A 100 -4.02 1.58 27.36
C ASN A 100 -3.69 1.36 25.87
N LEU A 101 -2.81 0.41 25.56
CA LEU A 101 -2.54 0.04 24.16
C LEU A 101 -3.77 -0.55 23.48
N LEU A 102 -4.52 -1.40 24.18
CA LEU A 102 -5.71 -2.06 23.65
C LEU A 102 -6.82 -1.04 23.37
N GLU A 103 -7.09 -0.13 24.32
CA GLU A 103 -8.03 1.01 24.12
C GLU A 103 -7.58 1.91 22.93
N GLY A 104 -6.26 2.11 22.78
CA GLY A 104 -5.68 2.82 21.65
C GLY A 104 -5.81 2.11 20.30
N PHE A 105 -5.91 0.78 20.28
CA PHE A 105 -6.18 0.02 19.06
C PHE A 105 -7.67 -0.07 18.76
N GLU A 106 -8.51 -0.22 19.77
CA GLU A 106 -9.98 -0.23 19.64
C GLU A 106 -10.47 1.07 18.96
N SER A 107 -10.05 2.23 19.47
CA SER A 107 -10.36 3.53 18.84
C SER A 107 -9.85 3.66 17.40
N LYS A 108 -8.71 3.03 17.05
CA LYS A 108 -8.21 3.01 15.67
C LYS A 108 -9.06 2.11 14.78
N VAL A 109 -9.48 0.95 15.27
CA VAL A 109 -10.37 0.05 14.53
C VAL A 109 -11.72 0.73 14.32
N ASP A 110 -12.28 1.41 15.32
CA ASP A 110 -13.52 2.16 15.19
C ASP A 110 -13.43 3.29 14.16
N SER A 111 -12.33 4.02 14.15
CA SER A 111 -12.12 5.09 13.15
C SER A 111 -11.93 4.53 11.74
N LEU A 112 -11.21 3.40 11.59
CA LEU A 112 -11.09 2.70 10.31
C LEU A 112 -12.43 2.15 9.83
N GLN A 113 -13.25 1.60 10.72
CA GLN A 113 -14.59 1.11 10.40
C GLN A 113 -15.49 2.24 9.90
N LYS A 114 -15.49 3.39 10.60
CA LYS A 114 -16.24 4.58 10.14
C LYS A 114 -15.77 5.07 8.78
N ALA A 115 -14.46 5.14 8.55
CA ALA A 115 -13.91 5.52 7.25
C ALA A 115 -14.31 4.54 6.15
N TYR A 116 -14.33 3.24 6.44
CA TYR A 116 -14.80 2.21 5.50
C TYR A 116 -16.29 2.38 5.17
N ASP A 117 -17.14 2.60 6.17
CA ASP A 117 -18.57 2.79 5.98
C ASP A 117 -18.87 4.05 5.15
N GLU A 118 -18.15 5.16 5.38
CA GLU A 118 -18.25 6.39 4.58
C GLU A 118 -17.84 6.15 3.12
N ILE A 119 -16.76 5.40 2.87
CA ILE A 119 -16.33 5.03 1.52
C ILE A 119 -17.35 4.12 0.85
N ALA A 120 -17.91 3.14 1.56
CA ALA A 120 -18.91 2.23 1.03
C ALA A 120 -20.20 2.98 0.62
N VAL A 121 -20.67 3.91 1.46
CA VAL A 121 -21.85 4.73 1.15
C VAL A 121 -21.59 5.69 0.00
N SER A 122 -20.46 6.40 -0.01
CA SER A 122 -20.11 7.35 -1.08
C SER A 122 -19.84 6.67 -2.42
N SER A 123 -19.15 5.52 -2.42
CA SER A 123 -18.93 4.72 -3.64
C SER A 123 -20.23 4.13 -4.20
N GLY A 124 -21.16 3.70 -3.33
CA GLY A 124 -22.49 3.27 -3.73
C GLY A 124 -23.31 4.40 -4.36
N ALA A 125 -23.28 5.59 -3.77
CA ALA A 125 -23.99 6.77 -4.29
C ALA A 125 -23.43 7.23 -5.65
N THR A 126 -22.10 7.35 -5.77
CA THR A 126 -21.45 7.73 -7.02
C THR A 126 -21.68 6.71 -8.13
N LEU A 127 -21.65 5.41 -7.83
CA LEU A 127 -21.97 4.36 -8.82
C LEU A 127 -23.41 4.47 -9.32
N ALA A 128 -24.37 4.77 -8.44
CA ALA A 128 -25.76 4.96 -8.83
C ALA A 128 -25.95 6.20 -9.71
N GLU A 129 -25.23 7.29 -9.42
CA GLU A 129 -25.20 8.50 -10.25
C GLU A 129 -24.60 8.24 -11.63
N TYR A 130 -23.46 7.53 -11.71
CA TYR A 130 -22.86 7.15 -12.99
C TYR A 130 -23.79 6.27 -13.82
N ARG A 131 -24.50 5.32 -13.20
CA ARG A 131 -25.51 4.50 -13.90
C ARG A 131 -26.61 5.35 -14.52
N LYS A 132 -27.15 6.33 -13.78
CA LYS A 132 -28.15 7.27 -14.29
C LYS A 132 -27.61 8.11 -15.47
N GLN A 133 -26.38 8.61 -15.37
CA GLN A 133 -25.76 9.37 -16.46
C GLN A 133 -25.56 8.51 -17.71
N ILE A 134 -25.13 7.26 -17.55
CA ILE A 134 -24.98 6.31 -18.66
C ILE A 134 -26.32 6.05 -19.34
N GLU A 135 -27.39 5.81 -18.57
CA GLU A 135 -28.74 5.64 -19.12
C GLU A 135 -29.20 6.87 -19.91
N GLN A 136 -29.02 8.08 -19.36
CA GLN A 136 -29.34 9.34 -20.03
C GLN A 136 -28.57 9.48 -21.36
N LEU A 137 -27.23 9.34 -21.32
CA LEU A 137 -26.40 9.41 -22.53
C LEU A 137 -26.78 8.37 -23.56
N THR A 138 -27.19 7.17 -23.13
CA THR A 138 -27.64 6.11 -24.04
C THR A 138 -28.94 6.49 -24.74
N THR A 139 -29.90 7.08 -24.00
CA THR A 139 -31.15 7.58 -24.60
C THR A 139 -30.90 8.74 -25.56
N GLU A 140 -30.05 9.69 -25.20
CA GLU A 140 -29.68 10.83 -26.05
C GLU A 140 -28.97 10.36 -27.33
N ARG A 141 -28.02 9.43 -27.20
CA ARG A 141 -27.32 8.83 -28.34
C ARG A 141 -28.30 8.16 -29.30
N ASN A 142 -29.28 7.42 -28.79
CA ASN A 142 -30.28 6.76 -29.62
C ASN A 142 -31.22 7.79 -30.30
N ASN A 143 -31.60 8.85 -29.58
CA ASN A 143 -32.39 9.95 -30.15
C ASN A 143 -31.63 10.67 -31.27
N LEU A 144 -30.33 10.94 -31.08
CA LEU A 144 -29.49 11.55 -32.10
C LEU A 144 -29.28 10.63 -33.30
N ALA A 145 -29.04 9.34 -33.07
CA ALA A 145 -28.92 8.35 -34.14
C ALA A 145 -30.20 8.30 -34.99
N ASN A 146 -31.37 8.31 -34.35
CA ASN A 146 -32.66 8.35 -35.03
C ASN A 146 -32.83 9.64 -35.84
N LYS A 147 -32.46 10.80 -35.29
CA LYS A 147 -32.47 12.08 -36.03
C LYS A 147 -31.56 12.06 -37.24
N VAL A 148 -30.32 11.59 -37.11
CA VAL A 148 -29.36 11.48 -38.22
C VAL A 148 -29.86 10.52 -39.30
N GLN A 149 -30.43 9.38 -38.90
CA GLN A 149 -31.03 8.43 -39.83
C GLN A 149 -32.24 9.05 -40.55
N HIS A 150 -33.05 9.86 -39.86
CA HIS A 150 -34.17 10.54 -40.48
C HIS A 150 -33.73 11.63 -41.47
N SER A 151 -32.77 12.47 -41.08
CA SER A 151 -32.22 13.54 -41.92
C SER A 151 -31.50 12.99 -43.15
N SER A 152 -30.72 11.91 -43.00
CA SER A 152 -30.08 11.23 -44.14
C SER A 152 -31.10 10.64 -45.12
N LYS A 153 -32.19 10.03 -44.62
CA LYS A 153 -33.30 9.57 -45.47
C LYS A 153 -34.00 10.73 -46.18
N GLN A 154 -34.16 11.88 -45.51
CA GLN A 154 -34.75 13.09 -46.10
C GLN A 154 -33.82 13.75 -47.11
N SER A 155 -32.50 13.76 -46.93
CA SER A 155 -31.53 14.36 -47.87
C SER A 155 -31.29 13.49 -49.11
N VAL A 156 -31.52 12.18 -49.03
CA VAL A 156 -31.43 11.28 -50.21
C VAL A 156 -32.62 11.44 -51.16
N LYS A 157 -33.80 11.85 -50.67
CA LYS A 157 -34.97 12.11 -51.53
C LYS A 157 -34.76 13.25 -52.55
N PRO A 158 -34.28 14.45 -52.20
CA PRO A 158 -34.03 15.52 -53.17
C PRO A 158 -32.80 15.28 -54.05
N ALA A 159 -31.87 14.39 -53.67
CA ALA A 159 -30.68 14.07 -54.47
C ALA A 159 -30.98 13.16 -55.70
N LYS A 160 -32.13 12.48 -55.72
CA LYS A 160 -32.56 11.68 -56.88
C LYS A 160 -33.38 12.47 -57.89
N GLU A 161 -33.95 13.61 -57.51
CA GLU A 161 -34.85 14.41 -58.36
C GLU A 161 -34.20 15.67 -58.93
N ASN A 162 -33.15 16.20 -58.30
CA ASN A 162 -32.35 17.30 -58.85
C ASN A 162 -31.00 16.76 -59.33
N GLY A 163 -30.70 16.90 -60.62
CA GLY A 163 -29.50 16.38 -61.28
C GLY A 163 -28.24 16.54 -60.42
N MET A 164 -27.55 15.43 -60.17
CA MET A 164 -26.41 15.33 -59.24
C MET A 164 -25.47 16.53 -59.38
N ALA A 165 -25.40 17.34 -58.33
CA ALA A 165 -24.42 18.42 -58.25
C ALA A 165 -23.00 17.84 -58.36
N LEU A 166 -22.15 18.56 -59.09
CA LEU A 166 -20.78 18.15 -59.34
C LEU A 166 -19.94 18.42 -58.07
N PHE A 167 -19.50 17.36 -57.42
CA PHE A 167 -18.59 17.43 -56.26
C PHE A 167 -17.35 16.61 -56.51
N ALA A 168 -16.25 17.02 -55.90
CA ALA A 168 -15.02 16.24 -55.85
C ALA A 168 -14.97 15.44 -54.55
N VAL A 169 -14.81 14.12 -54.71
CA VAL A 169 -14.76 13.10 -53.66
C VAL A 169 -13.39 12.43 -53.71
N ASN A 170 -12.92 11.92 -52.58
CA ASN A 170 -11.64 11.21 -52.45
C ASN A 170 -10.44 12.04 -52.97
N ILE A 171 -10.37 13.30 -52.57
CA ILE A 171 -9.25 14.18 -52.97
C ILE A 171 -8.02 13.81 -52.16
N GLN A 172 -6.97 13.39 -52.85
CA GLN A 172 -5.67 13.08 -52.28
C GLN A 172 -4.63 14.00 -52.88
N ALA A 173 -3.91 14.71 -52.01
CA ALA A 173 -2.80 15.56 -52.38
C ALA A 173 -1.50 14.94 -51.85
N THR A 174 -0.52 14.75 -52.72
CA THR A 174 0.77 14.14 -52.36
C THR A 174 1.89 15.00 -52.90
N SER A 175 2.73 15.53 -52.03
CA SER A 175 3.91 16.30 -52.41
C SER A 175 5.01 15.40 -52.97
N GLY A 176 5.80 15.93 -53.90
CA GLY A 176 6.85 15.18 -54.55
C GLY A 176 7.74 16.00 -55.47
N LYS A 177 8.57 15.29 -56.23
CA LYS A 177 9.33 15.85 -57.34
C LYS A 177 9.29 14.95 -58.56
N ILE A 178 9.52 15.52 -59.74
CA ILE A 178 9.76 14.71 -60.93
C ILE A 178 11.25 14.37 -61.00
N TYR A 179 11.55 13.07 -61.04
CA TYR A 179 12.89 12.54 -61.20
C TYR A 179 12.86 11.51 -62.32
N GLN A 180 13.72 11.67 -63.35
CA GLN A 180 13.76 10.80 -64.53
C GLN A 180 12.38 10.60 -65.19
N GLY A 181 11.61 11.69 -65.32
CA GLY A 181 10.26 11.67 -65.92
C GLY A 181 9.18 11.01 -65.06
N ARG A 182 9.50 10.46 -63.88
CA ARG A 182 8.54 9.85 -62.96
C ARG A 182 8.35 10.73 -61.73
N PHE A 183 7.11 10.80 -61.25
CA PHE A 183 6.82 11.50 -60.00
C PHE A 183 7.20 10.62 -58.81
N LYS A 184 8.02 11.16 -57.91
CA LYS A 184 8.46 10.54 -56.67
C LYS A 184 7.92 11.33 -55.48
N THR A 185 7.23 10.64 -54.58
CA THR A 185 6.70 11.22 -53.34
C THR A 185 7.83 11.71 -52.44
N ILE A 186 7.69 12.93 -51.91
CA ILE A 186 8.64 13.56 -51.01
C ILE A 186 7.86 14.33 -49.95
N THR A 187 8.16 14.05 -48.68
CA THR A 187 7.55 14.75 -47.53
C THR A 187 8.38 15.93 -47.05
N ARG A 188 9.66 16.02 -47.44
CA ARG A 188 10.55 17.14 -47.06
C ARG A 188 10.26 18.38 -47.89
N ALA A 189 9.89 19.48 -47.23
CA ALA A 189 9.51 20.75 -47.87
C ALA A 189 10.56 21.26 -48.87
N LEU A 190 11.84 21.25 -48.46
CA LEU A 190 12.99 21.73 -49.24
C LEU A 190 13.23 20.96 -50.54
N LEU A 191 12.70 19.74 -50.67
CA LEU A 191 12.95 18.85 -51.80
C LEU A 191 11.71 18.62 -52.65
N ALA A 192 10.53 18.99 -52.15
CA ALA A 192 9.29 18.93 -52.90
C ALA A 192 9.24 20.11 -53.87
N ASP A 193 8.81 19.86 -55.10
CA ASP A 193 8.73 20.89 -56.13
C ASP A 193 7.42 20.86 -56.92
N ARG A 194 6.63 19.79 -56.75
CA ARG A 194 5.36 19.52 -57.41
C ARG A 194 4.42 18.76 -56.46
N ILE A 195 3.13 18.79 -56.76
CA ILE A 195 2.12 18.06 -56.00
C ILE A 195 1.31 17.21 -56.96
N ARG A 196 1.15 15.92 -56.65
CA ARG A 196 0.22 15.04 -57.33
C ARG A 196 -1.14 15.16 -56.66
N VAL A 197 -2.17 15.45 -57.44
CA VAL A 197 -3.56 15.56 -56.98
C VAL A 197 -4.36 14.46 -57.66
N ILE A 198 -5.01 13.61 -56.87
CA ILE A 198 -5.92 12.59 -57.35
C ILE A 198 -7.30 12.91 -56.79
N PHE A 199 -8.33 12.92 -57.62
CA PHE A 199 -9.70 13.10 -57.15
C PHE A 199 -10.69 12.38 -58.04
N THR A 200 -11.88 12.12 -57.50
CA THR A 200 -13.00 11.54 -58.23
C THR A 200 -14.17 12.51 -58.24
N LEU A 201 -14.78 12.76 -59.38
CA LEU A 201 -15.97 13.59 -59.50
C LEU A 201 -17.22 12.72 -59.40
N THR A 202 -18.28 13.28 -58.80
CA THR A 202 -19.60 12.61 -58.71
C THR A 202 -20.20 12.31 -60.08
N ARG A 203 -19.87 13.11 -61.11
CA ARG A 203 -20.21 12.89 -62.51
C ARG A 203 -19.16 13.53 -63.42
N ALA A 204 -19.22 13.23 -64.72
CA ALA A 204 -18.41 13.94 -65.69
C ALA A 204 -18.81 15.43 -65.75
N PRO A 205 -17.84 16.35 -65.86
CA PRO A 205 -18.11 17.77 -66.02
C PRO A 205 -18.72 18.03 -67.41
N SER A 206 -19.72 18.89 -67.45
CA SER A 206 -20.35 19.34 -68.71
C SER A 206 -19.45 20.33 -69.45
N SER A 207 -19.70 20.54 -70.74
CA SER A 207 -18.91 21.48 -71.57
C SER A 207 -18.89 22.94 -71.07
N ASN A 208 -19.83 23.32 -70.19
CA ASN A 208 -19.96 24.66 -69.62
C ASN A 208 -19.38 24.77 -68.21
N GLU A 209 -18.90 23.65 -67.65
CA GLU A 209 -18.33 23.56 -66.32
C GLU A 209 -16.81 23.53 -66.42
N LYS A 210 -16.16 24.47 -65.73
CA LYS A 210 -14.70 24.55 -65.61
C LYS A 210 -14.32 24.28 -64.18
N ILE A 211 -13.38 23.36 -63.99
CA ILE A 211 -12.80 23.06 -62.68
C ILE A 211 -11.49 23.83 -62.57
N VAL A 212 -11.35 24.59 -61.49
CA VAL A 212 -10.15 25.36 -61.17
C VAL A 212 -9.55 24.79 -59.90
N ILE A 213 -8.26 24.45 -59.95
CA ILE A 213 -7.52 23.96 -58.79
C ILE A 213 -6.69 25.11 -58.24
N LYS A 214 -6.81 25.36 -56.93
CA LYS A 214 -6.03 26.35 -56.22
C LYS A 214 -5.29 25.71 -55.07
N LEU A 215 -4.08 26.21 -54.80
CA LEU A 215 -3.22 25.76 -53.71
C LEU A 215 -3.18 26.86 -52.64
N PHE A 216 -3.29 26.47 -51.39
CA PHE A 216 -3.22 27.37 -50.24
C PHE A 216 -2.17 26.89 -49.25
N ASP A 217 -1.46 27.83 -48.65
CA ASP A 217 -0.52 27.58 -47.55
C ASP A 217 -1.23 27.45 -46.20
N SER A 218 -0.44 27.30 -45.13
CA SER A 218 -0.93 27.21 -43.75
C SER A 218 -1.62 28.48 -43.26
N SER A 219 -1.36 29.62 -43.92
CA SER A 219 -1.92 30.92 -43.63
C SER A 219 -3.19 31.21 -44.44
N ASN A 220 -3.69 30.21 -45.19
CA ASN A 220 -4.78 30.36 -46.16
C ASN A 220 -4.50 31.37 -47.29
N GLN A 221 -3.23 31.65 -47.59
CA GLN A 221 -2.84 32.45 -48.74
C GLN A 221 -2.74 31.58 -50.00
N GLU A 222 -3.31 32.05 -51.10
CA GLU A 222 -3.27 31.35 -52.38
C GLU A 222 -1.85 31.39 -52.96
N ILE A 223 -1.29 30.21 -53.21
CA ILE A 223 -0.04 30.05 -53.95
C ILE A 223 -0.38 29.92 -55.42
N ALA A 224 0.10 30.88 -56.22
CA ALA A 224 -0.05 30.86 -57.66
C ALA A 224 0.53 29.57 -58.25
N LEU A 225 -0.18 28.95 -59.19
CA LEU A 225 0.25 27.75 -59.92
C LEU A 225 0.68 28.13 -61.34
N ILE A 226 1.66 27.42 -61.89
CA ILE A 226 2.05 27.59 -63.29
C ILE A 226 0.89 27.11 -64.17
N ASN A 227 0.53 27.93 -65.18
CA ASN A 227 -0.69 27.90 -66.01
C ASN A 227 -1.02 26.59 -66.76
N ASP A 228 -0.38 25.47 -66.47
CA ASP A 228 -0.54 24.21 -67.21
C ASP A 228 -1.86 23.47 -66.96
N TYR A 229 -2.72 23.97 -66.06
CA TYR A 229 -3.85 23.20 -65.55
C TYR A 229 -5.25 23.77 -65.86
N GLN A 230 -5.36 24.79 -66.71
CA GLN A 230 -6.66 25.16 -67.26
C GLN A 230 -7.02 24.21 -68.40
N ASN A 231 -7.84 23.19 -68.12
CA ASN A 231 -8.50 22.34 -69.11
C ASN A 231 -7.62 21.88 -70.28
N LYS A 232 -6.76 20.87 -70.08
CA LYS A 232 -6.36 20.06 -71.23
C LYS A 232 -7.60 19.33 -71.73
N SER A 233 -8.11 19.82 -72.86
CA SER A 233 -9.36 19.52 -73.57
C SER A 233 -9.56 18.06 -74.03
N GLY A 234 -9.08 17.08 -73.27
CA GLY A 234 -9.37 15.66 -73.47
C GLY A 234 -10.33 15.20 -72.38
N SER A 235 -11.47 14.64 -72.77
CA SER A 235 -12.53 14.03 -71.93
C SER A 235 -12.13 13.78 -70.47
N LEU A 236 -12.65 14.63 -69.58
CA LEU A 236 -12.45 14.54 -68.14
C LEU A 236 -13.18 13.29 -67.62
N THR A 237 -12.43 12.21 -67.39
CA THR A 237 -12.94 10.99 -66.74
C THR A 237 -13.37 11.28 -65.30
N ALA A 238 -14.25 10.43 -64.75
CA ALA A 238 -14.73 10.57 -63.38
C ALA A 238 -13.58 10.58 -62.36
N THR A 239 -12.52 9.80 -62.58
CA THR A 239 -11.30 9.86 -61.78
C THR A 239 -10.21 10.61 -62.55
N GLN A 240 -9.54 11.55 -61.88
CA GLN A 240 -8.50 12.39 -62.46
C GLN A 240 -7.25 12.36 -61.59
N GLN A 241 -6.09 12.35 -62.25
CA GLN A 241 -4.78 12.42 -61.62
C GLN A 241 -3.91 13.45 -62.32
N LEU A 242 -3.42 14.41 -61.55
CA LEU A 242 -2.79 15.61 -62.06
C LEU A 242 -1.52 15.91 -61.28
N ILE A 243 -0.60 16.64 -61.90
CA ILE A 243 0.60 17.13 -61.23
C ILE A 243 0.62 18.65 -61.38
N ILE A 244 0.47 19.35 -60.26
CA ILE A 244 0.52 20.81 -60.20
C ILE A 244 1.91 21.29 -59.76
N LYS A 245 2.31 22.47 -60.23
CA LYS A 245 3.60 23.10 -59.91
C LYS A 245 3.35 24.54 -59.45
N PRO A 246 3.89 24.96 -58.28
CA PRO A 246 3.85 26.36 -57.85
C PRO A 246 4.58 27.27 -58.83
N ALA A 247 4.02 28.45 -59.10
CA ALA A 247 4.61 29.55 -59.86
C ALA A 247 5.50 30.41 -58.96
N ILE A 248 6.44 29.77 -58.27
CA ILE A 248 7.41 30.43 -57.41
C ILE A 248 8.78 30.19 -58.04
N ASP A 249 9.46 31.27 -58.44
CA ASP A 249 10.80 31.24 -59.06
C ASP A 249 11.94 31.13 -58.04
N ALA A 250 11.62 30.68 -56.83
CA ALA A 250 12.59 30.46 -55.76
C ALA A 250 13.15 29.03 -55.80
N PRO A 251 14.41 28.82 -55.38
CA PRO A 251 14.98 27.48 -55.24
C PRO A 251 14.19 26.61 -54.25
N GLN A 252 13.58 27.24 -53.24
CA GLN A 252 12.67 26.62 -52.29
C GLN A 252 11.23 27.00 -52.64
N LYS A 253 10.46 26.04 -53.19
CA LYS A 253 9.06 26.27 -53.58
C LYS A 253 8.06 26.07 -52.44
N PHE A 254 8.44 25.32 -51.40
CA PHE A 254 7.61 25.04 -50.24
C PHE A 254 8.36 25.29 -48.94
N SER A 255 7.64 25.84 -47.96
CA SER A 255 8.06 25.88 -46.56
C SER A 255 7.49 24.67 -45.81
N ARG A 256 7.99 24.45 -44.59
CA ARG A 256 7.39 23.44 -43.69
C ARG A 256 6.02 23.92 -43.26
N GLY A 257 5.02 23.06 -43.32
CA GLY A 257 3.66 23.42 -42.95
C GLY A 257 2.58 22.54 -43.54
N ASN A 258 1.34 22.90 -43.24
CA ASN A 258 0.14 22.28 -43.80
C ASN A 258 -0.32 23.08 -45.01
N TYR A 259 -0.68 22.36 -46.06
CA TYR A 259 -1.15 22.94 -47.32
C TYR A 259 -2.51 22.34 -47.66
N SER A 260 -3.35 23.13 -48.31
CA SER A 260 -4.64 22.66 -48.80
C SER A 260 -4.79 22.92 -50.29
N ILE A 261 -5.35 21.95 -50.99
CA ILE A 261 -5.76 22.02 -52.39
C ILE A 261 -7.27 22.13 -52.39
N ARG A 262 -7.78 23.18 -53.03
CA ARG A 262 -9.21 23.42 -53.15
C ARG A 262 -9.60 23.39 -54.61
N LEU A 263 -10.66 22.65 -54.90
CA LEU A 263 -11.26 22.56 -56.22
C LEU A 263 -12.46 23.49 -56.27
N PHE A 264 -12.53 24.28 -57.33
CA PHE A 264 -13.60 25.24 -57.57
C PHE A 264 -14.29 24.96 -58.89
N LEU A 265 -15.61 25.12 -58.92
CA LEU A 265 -16.44 25.02 -60.10
C LEU A 265 -16.83 26.41 -60.57
N SER A 266 -16.64 26.65 -61.87
CA SER A 266 -17.19 27.79 -62.58
C SER A 266 -18.09 27.28 -63.71
N ASN A 267 -19.37 27.63 -63.67
CA ASN A 267 -20.37 27.24 -64.67
C ASN A 267 -20.86 28.47 -65.44
N THR A 268 -20.53 28.56 -66.72
CA THR A 268 -20.87 29.72 -67.56
C THR A 268 -22.37 29.86 -67.82
N LYS A 269 -23.13 28.76 -67.85
CA LYS A 269 -24.58 28.77 -68.07
C LYS A 269 -25.38 29.24 -66.86
N GLN A 270 -24.91 28.85 -65.67
CA GLN A 270 -25.60 29.17 -64.40
C GLN A 270 -25.06 30.44 -63.75
N GLY A 271 -24.05 31.08 -64.33
CA GLY A 271 -23.39 32.27 -63.75
C GLY A 271 -22.62 31.97 -62.46
N ILE A 272 -22.39 30.70 -62.13
CA ILE A 272 -21.67 30.30 -60.91
C ILE A 272 -20.17 30.50 -61.17
N GLN A 273 -19.51 31.24 -60.29
CA GLN A 273 -18.05 31.43 -60.34
C GLN A 273 -17.43 31.00 -59.02
N ASN A 274 -16.34 30.24 -59.09
CA ASN A 274 -15.53 29.84 -57.95
C ASN A 274 -16.32 29.18 -56.79
N GLN A 275 -17.30 28.32 -57.11
CA GLN A 275 -17.99 27.54 -56.08
C GLN A 275 -17.06 26.42 -55.57
N PRO A 276 -16.78 26.31 -54.26
CA PRO A 276 -15.95 25.24 -53.74
C PRO A 276 -16.67 23.90 -53.89
N ILE A 277 -15.99 22.92 -54.51
CA ILE A 277 -16.53 21.58 -54.75
C ILE A 277 -15.74 20.46 -54.05
N GLY A 278 -14.62 20.81 -53.41
CA GLY A 278 -13.90 19.89 -52.54
C GLY A 278 -12.54 20.41 -52.08
N ILE A 279 -12.01 19.81 -51.01
CA ILE A 279 -10.77 20.18 -50.34
C ILE A 279 -9.95 18.90 -50.09
N GLY A 280 -8.64 18.97 -50.32
CA GLY A 280 -7.68 17.95 -49.90
C GLY A 280 -6.49 18.59 -49.20
N GLU A 281 -5.98 17.97 -48.15
CA GLU A 281 -4.91 18.53 -47.31
C GLU A 281 -3.68 17.62 -47.33
N PHE A 282 -2.50 18.22 -47.16
CA PHE A 282 -1.24 17.50 -47.01
C PHE A 282 -0.24 18.32 -46.20
N SER A 283 0.71 17.62 -45.58
CA SER A 283 1.72 18.24 -44.71
C SER A 283 3.13 18.03 -45.28
N LEU A 284 3.97 19.04 -45.11
CA LEU A 284 5.39 19.03 -45.46
C LEU A 284 6.25 19.26 -44.22
N HIS A 285 7.28 18.42 -44.06
CA HIS A 285 8.20 18.39 -42.91
C HIS A 285 9.63 18.86 -43.27
#